data_AF-A0A3N5S2J5-F1
#
_entry.id   AF-A0A3N5S2J5-F1
#
_cell.length_a   1.000
_cell.length_b   1.000
_cell.length_c   1.000
_cell.angle_alpha   90.00
_cell.angle_beta   90.00
_cell.angle_gamma   90.00
#
_symmetry.space_group_name_H-M   'P 1'
#
loop_
_entity.id
_entity.type
_entity.pdbx_description
1 polymer ?
#
loop_
_entity_poly.entity_id
_entity_poly.type
_entity_poly.pdbx_seq_one_letter_code
_entity_poly.pdbx_strand_id
1 'polypeptide(L)'
;MKRLFRTKSIERLIAESENPDHKLRRSLGPWSLAALGIGAIIGTGVFILTGTAAAGEVLQFESILKAPLLDVLMHGKNAVSMTGRPGAGPGIALSFFLVAVVCALAGLCYAELASMIPVAGSAYTYAYAT
;
A
#
# COMPACT_ATOMS: atom_id res chain seq x y z
N MET A 1 -7.24 9.45 29.12
CA MET A 1 -7.24 9.81 27.67
C MET A 1 -5.92 10.38 27.13
N LYS A 2 -5.03 11.00 27.94
CA LYS A 2 -3.72 11.57 27.48
C LYS A 2 -2.72 10.58 26.83
N ARG A 3 -3.00 9.27 26.83
CA ARG A 3 -2.10 8.23 26.30
C ARG A 3 -2.37 7.88 24.82
N LEU A 4 -3.51 8.31 24.27
CA LEU A 4 -3.97 7.92 22.93
C LEU A 4 -3.31 8.73 21.80
N PHE A 5 -2.92 9.98 22.05
CA PHE A 5 -2.31 10.90 21.07
C PHE A 5 -0.86 11.24 21.40
N ARG A 6 -0.11 10.28 21.97
CA ARG A 6 1.27 10.55 22.35
C ARG A 6 2.16 10.52 21.11
N THR A 7 2.61 11.68 20.68
CA THR A 7 3.60 11.85 19.61
C THR A 7 5.02 11.73 20.17
N LYS A 8 5.99 11.49 19.28
CA LYS A 8 7.41 11.44 19.59
C LYS A 8 8.08 12.63 18.89
N SER A 9 8.93 13.34 19.62
CA SER A 9 9.63 14.48 19.04
C SER A 9 10.62 14.05 17.95
N ILE A 10 10.73 14.87 16.91
CA ILE A 10 11.66 14.65 15.79
C ILE A 10 13.11 14.55 16.29
N GLU A 11 13.52 15.38 17.25
CA GLU A 11 14.89 15.36 17.81
C GLU A 11 15.21 14.02 18.48
N ARG A 12 14.21 13.44 19.16
CA ARG A 12 14.37 12.13 19.80
C ARG A 12 14.50 11.01 18.78
N LEU A 13 13.79 11.11 17.65
CA LEU A 13 13.92 10.17 16.54
C LEU A 13 15.30 10.23 15.89
N ILE A 14 15.82 11.44 15.66
CA ILE A 14 17.16 11.65 15.09
C ILE A 14 18.23 11.14 16.05
N ALA A 15 18.15 11.52 17.33
CA ALA A 15 19.09 11.06 18.35
C ALA A 15 19.10 9.53 18.49
N GLU A 16 17.92 8.90 18.44
CA GLU A 16 17.83 7.44 18.46
C GLU A 16 18.43 6.77 17.22
N SER A 17 18.28 7.39 16.04
CA SER A 17 18.87 6.93 14.78
C SER A 17 20.39 7.10 14.71
N GLU A 18 20.96 8.05 15.47
CA GLU A 18 22.40 8.35 15.46
C GLU A 18 23.20 7.61 16.55
N ASN A 19 22.51 6.87 17.44
CA ASN A 19 23.15 6.09 18.50
C ASN A 19 24.25 5.17 17.93
N PRO A 20 25.48 5.23 18.47
CA PRO A 20 26.63 4.50 17.93
C PRO A 20 26.47 2.97 18.00
N ASP A 21 25.73 2.45 18.99
CA ASP A 21 25.47 1.00 19.14
C ASP A 21 24.60 0.40 18.02
N HIS A 22 23.87 1.22 17.27
CA HIS A 22 22.92 0.79 16.24
C HIS A 22 23.19 1.39 14.85
N LYS A 23 24.27 2.16 14.70
CA LYS A 23 24.58 2.90 13.46
C LYS A 23 25.24 2.01 12.40
N LEU A 24 24.59 1.89 11.24
CA LEU A 24 25.14 1.19 10.08
C LEU A 24 26.02 2.10 9.20
N ARG A 25 26.94 1.50 8.44
CA ARG A 25 27.69 2.21 7.39
C ARG A 25 26.75 2.66 6.28
N ARG A 26 26.81 3.93 5.90
CA ARG A 26 26.11 4.46 4.72
C ARG A 26 26.80 3.96 3.44
N SER A 27 26.22 2.93 2.82
CA SER A 27 26.71 2.34 1.56
C SER A 27 25.76 2.52 0.38
N LEU A 28 24.51 2.91 0.64
CA LEU A 28 23.50 3.13 -0.39
C LEU A 28 23.62 4.54 -0.97
N GLY A 29 23.86 4.62 -2.28
CA GLY A 29 23.82 5.84 -3.06
C GLY A 29 22.45 6.06 -3.73
N PRO A 30 22.28 7.16 -4.49
CA PRO A 30 21.01 7.49 -5.12
C PRO A 30 20.50 6.41 -6.08
N TRP A 31 21.41 5.80 -6.85
CA TRP A 31 21.06 4.76 -7.82
C TRP A 31 20.62 3.45 -7.16
N SER A 32 21.30 3.04 -6.08
CA SER A 32 20.91 1.84 -5.34
C SER A 32 19.62 2.05 -4.54
N LEU A 33 19.36 3.28 -4.07
CA LEU A 33 18.07 3.64 -3.48
C LEU A 33 16.93 3.62 -4.51
N ALA A 34 17.16 4.15 -5.72
CA ALA A 34 16.18 4.08 -6.80
C ALA A 34 15.89 2.61 -7.20
N ALA A 35 16.93 1.79 -7.34
CA ALA A 35 16.79 0.36 -7.62
C ALA A 35 16.03 -0.38 -6.51
N LEU A 36 16.31 -0.07 -5.24
CA LEU A 36 15.58 -0.61 -4.09
C LEU A 36 14.08 -0.26 -4.17
N GLY A 37 13.76 0.99 -4.50
CA GLY A 37 12.37 1.44 -4.69
C GLY A 37 11.67 0.70 -5.82
N ILE A 38 12.29 0.61 -7.00
CA ILE A 38 11.73 -0.11 -8.16
C ILE A 38 11.47 -1.58 -7.81
N GLY A 39 12.44 -2.24 -7.17
CA GLY A 39 12.31 -3.64 -6.75
C GLY A 39 11.22 -3.88 -5.70
N ALA A 40 10.96 -2.90 -4.84
CA ALA A 40 9.86 -2.97 -3.86
C ALA A 40 8.48 -2.75 -4.49
N ILE A 41 8.39 -2.01 -5.60
CA ILE A 41 7.12 -1.67 -6.28
C ILE A 41 6.72 -2.76 -7.29
N ILE A 42 7.66 -3.28 -8.08
CA ILE A 42 7.37 -4.29 -9.11
C ILE A 42 7.21 -5.66 -8.43
N GLY A 43 5.98 -6.16 -8.38
CA GLY A 43 5.66 -7.44 -7.75
C GLY A 43 4.43 -8.12 -8.34
N THR A 44 3.76 -8.94 -7.54
CA THR A 44 2.59 -9.74 -7.95
C THR A 44 1.45 -8.89 -8.53
N GLY A 45 1.34 -7.62 -8.14
CA GLY A 45 0.31 -6.71 -8.62
C GLY A 45 0.33 -6.55 -10.14
N VAL A 46 1.48 -6.24 -10.74
CA VAL A 46 1.56 -5.99 -12.18
C VAL A 46 1.42 -7.27 -13.00
N PHE A 47 1.92 -8.41 -12.49
CA PHE A 47 1.91 -9.68 -13.21
C PHE A 47 0.59 -10.47 -13.07
N ILE A 48 -0.11 -10.36 -11.94
CA ILE A 48 -1.32 -11.16 -11.66
C ILE A 48 -2.56 -10.28 -11.58
N LEU A 49 -2.54 -9.26 -10.70
CA LEU A 49 -3.74 -8.44 -10.44
C LEU A 49 -4.16 -7.63 -11.67
N THR A 50 -3.23 -7.21 -12.52
CA THR A 50 -3.58 -6.55 -13.80
C THR A 50 -4.50 -7.39 -14.67
N GLY A 51 -4.24 -8.70 -14.76
CA GLY A 51 -5.03 -9.62 -15.58
C GLY A 51 -6.45 -9.79 -15.04
N THR A 52 -6.58 -10.02 -13.72
CA THR A 52 -7.89 -10.13 -13.08
C THR A 52 -8.61 -8.77 -12.99
N ALA A 53 -7.87 -7.66 -12.96
CA ALA A 53 -8.41 -6.31 -13.05
C ALA A 53 -9.02 -6.02 -14.43
N ALA A 54 -8.35 -6.46 -15.50
CA ALA A 54 -8.84 -6.31 -16.86
C ALA A 54 -10.01 -7.26 -17.16
N ALA A 55 -9.88 -8.54 -16.82
CA ALA A 55 -10.90 -9.56 -17.09
C ALA A 55 -12.14 -9.43 -16.21
N GLY A 56 -11.98 -8.93 -14.98
CA GLY A 56 -13.02 -9.01 -13.95
C GLY A 56 -12.97 -10.35 -13.24
N GLU A 57 -13.65 -10.42 -12.10
CA GLU A 57 -13.62 -11.60 -11.24
C GLU A 57 -15.06 -11.90 -10.80
N VAL A 58 -15.55 -13.09 -11.14
CA VAL A 58 -16.86 -13.59 -10.74
C VAL A 58 -16.61 -14.70 -9.73
N LEU A 59 -16.91 -14.46 -8.45
CA LEU A 59 -16.73 -15.49 -7.43
C LEU A 59 -17.92 -16.45 -7.51
N GLN A 60 -17.71 -17.60 -8.17
CA GLN A 60 -18.63 -18.72 -8.10
C GLN A 60 -18.39 -19.47 -6.79
N PHE A 61 -19.27 -19.26 -5.81
CA PHE A 61 -19.22 -20.03 -4.57
C PHE A 61 -19.93 -21.36 -4.80
N GLU A 62 -19.22 -22.47 -4.92
CA GLU A 62 -19.89 -23.79 -5.08
C GLU A 62 -20.71 -24.24 -3.86
N SER A 63 -20.63 -23.55 -2.72
CA SER A 63 -21.30 -23.98 -1.49
C SER A 63 -21.85 -22.83 -0.64
N ILE A 64 -23.11 -22.98 -0.23
CA ILE A 64 -23.87 -22.04 0.62
C ILE A 64 -23.15 -21.75 1.95
N LEU A 65 -22.36 -22.69 2.46
CA LEU A 65 -21.58 -22.52 3.71
C LEU A 65 -20.41 -21.54 3.59
N LYS A 66 -19.96 -21.22 2.37
CA LYS A 66 -18.85 -20.29 2.11
C LYS A 66 -19.31 -18.90 1.68
N ALA A 67 -20.60 -18.73 1.39
CA ALA A 67 -21.14 -17.46 0.93
C ALA A 67 -21.17 -16.42 2.07
N PRO A 68 -20.90 -15.14 1.79
CA PRO A 68 -21.08 -14.07 2.77
C PRO A 68 -22.52 -14.08 3.28
N LEU A 69 -22.70 -14.00 4.60
CA LEU A 69 -24.04 -14.06 5.24
C LEU A 69 -25.00 -13.01 4.65
N LEU A 70 -24.45 -11.85 4.26
CA LEU A 70 -25.16 -10.74 3.63
C LEU A 70 -25.75 -11.12 2.25
N ASP A 71 -25.05 -11.96 1.48
CA ASP A 71 -25.47 -12.35 0.12
C ASP A 71 -26.59 -13.40 0.19
N VAL A 72 -26.49 -14.34 1.14
CA VAL A 72 -27.55 -15.32 1.43
C VAL A 72 -28.83 -14.64 1.92
N LEU A 73 -28.70 -13.55 2.70
CA LEU A 73 -29.84 -12.79 3.22
C LEU A 73 -30.57 -11.97 2.14
N MET A 74 -29.82 -11.37 1.20
CA MET A 74 -30.40 -10.51 0.15
C MET A 74 -30.86 -11.29 -1.08
N HIS A 75 -30.18 -12.38 -1.46
CA HIS A 75 -30.45 -13.10 -2.71
C HIS A 75 -30.88 -14.57 -2.51
N GLY A 76 -31.00 -15.03 -1.26
CA GLY A 76 -31.46 -16.38 -0.92
C GLY A 76 -30.54 -17.48 -1.46
N LYS A 77 -31.10 -18.65 -1.80
CA LYS A 77 -30.35 -19.79 -2.38
C LYS A 77 -29.79 -19.50 -3.80
N ASN A 78 -30.18 -18.38 -4.43
CA ASN A 78 -29.66 -17.92 -5.72
C ASN A 78 -28.44 -17.00 -5.60
N ALA A 79 -27.98 -16.70 -4.39
CA ALA A 79 -26.78 -15.89 -4.09
C ALA A 79 -25.46 -16.54 -4.56
N VAL A 80 -25.50 -17.81 -4.93
CA VAL A 80 -24.36 -18.71 -5.17
C VAL A 80 -23.47 -18.25 -6.36
N SER A 81 -23.90 -17.28 -7.17
CA SER A 81 -23.24 -16.98 -8.46
C SER A 81 -22.96 -15.51 -8.78
N MET A 82 -23.24 -14.53 -7.90
CA MET A 82 -23.31 -13.12 -8.34
C MET A 82 -22.38 -12.13 -7.63
N THR A 83 -21.53 -12.58 -6.69
CA THR A 83 -20.58 -11.66 -6.06
C THR A 83 -19.29 -11.60 -6.89
N GLY A 84 -19.09 -10.49 -7.60
CA GLY A 84 -17.91 -10.28 -8.43
C GLY A 84 -17.71 -8.80 -8.74
N ARG A 85 -16.52 -8.44 -9.23
CA ARG A 85 -16.24 -7.09 -9.73
C ARG A 85 -16.13 -7.11 -11.25
N PRO A 86 -16.78 -6.17 -11.95
CA PRO A 86 -16.61 -6.06 -13.40
C PRO A 86 -15.15 -5.74 -13.73
N GLY A 87 -14.67 -6.32 -14.82
CA GLY A 87 -13.34 -6.03 -15.36
C GLY A 87 -13.29 -4.64 -15.98
N ALA A 88 -12.13 -3.98 -15.89
CA ALA A 88 -11.88 -2.72 -16.58
C ALA A 88 -11.75 -2.90 -18.11
N GLY A 89 -11.55 -4.14 -18.58
CA GLY A 89 -11.36 -4.45 -20.00
C GLY A 89 -10.15 -3.71 -20.60
N PRO A 90 -10.22 -3.31 -21.88
CA PRO A 90 -9.18 -2.50 -22.54
C PRO A 90 -8.93 -1.14 -21.86
N GLY A 91 -9.87 -0.66 -21.04
CA GLY A 91 -9.75 0.59 -20.26
C GLY A 91 -8.74 0.52 -19.11
N ILE A 92 -8.15 -0.65 -18.82
CA ILE A 92 -7.16 -0.83 -17.75
C ILE A 92 -5.96 0.13 -17.89
N ALA A 93 -5.58 0.51 -19.12
CA ALA A 93 -4.52 1.48 -19.37
C ALA A 93 -4.83 2.86 -18.79
N LEU A 94 -6.08 3.31 -18.88
CA LEU A 94 -6.52 4.59 -18.29
C LEU A 94 -6.52 4.51 -16.76
N SER A 95 -6.90 3.36 -16.19
CA SER A 95 -6.82 3.12 -14.75
C SER A 95 -5.38 3.21 -14.25
N PHE A 96 -4.41 2.61 -14.95
CA PHE A 96 -2.99 2.72 -14.59
C PHE A 96 -2.45 4.15 -14.71
N PHE A 97 -2.87 4.90 -15.73
CA PHE A 97 -2.48 6.30 -15.87
C PHE A 97 -2.96 7.14 -14.69
N LEU A 98 -4.23 6.98 -14.29
CA LEU A 98 -4.77 7.69 -13.14
C LEU A 98 -4.06 7.30 -11.84
N VAL A 99 -3.82 6.00 -11.62
CA VAL A 99 -3.04 5.51 -10.48
C VAL A 99 -1.63 6.09 -10.47
N ALA A 100 -0.95 6.18 -11.61
CA ALA A 100 0.38 6.76 -11.70
C ALA A 100 0.41 8.22 -11.25
N VAL A 101 -0.57 9.02 -11.64
CA VAL A 101 -0.69 10.43 -11.20
C VAL A 101 -0.90 10.51 -9.69
N VAL A 102 -1.81 9.71 -9.13
CA VAL A 102 -2.08 9.68 -7.68
C VAL A 102 -0.83 9.23 -6.90
N CYS A 103 -0.15 8.18 -7.36
CA CYS A 103 1.08 7.69 -6.75
C CYS A 103 2.22 8.71 -6.83
N ALA A 104 2.34 9.48 -7.92
CA ALA A 104 3.35 10.52 -8.04
C ALA A 104 3.13 11.65 -7.02
N LEU A 105 1.89 12.11 -6.85
CA LEU A 105 1.55 13.12 -5.84
C LEU A 105 1.81 12.61 -4.42
N ALA A 106 1.41 11.37 -4.12
CA ALA A 106 1.72 10.74 -2.83
C ALA A 106 3.25 10.61 -2.62
N GLY A 107 3.98 10.23 -3.67
CA GLY A 107 5.44 10.13 -3.65
C GLY A 107 6.12 11.46 -3.31
N LEU A 108 5.62 12.58 -3.84
CA LEU A 108 6.10 13.92 -3.47
C LEU A 108 5.89 14.23 -1.99
N CYS A 109 4.71 13.93 -1.44
CA CYS A 109 4.46 14.10 0.00
C CYS A 109 5.43 13.26 0.86
N TYR A 110 5.70 12.02 0.45
CA TYR A 110 6.67 11.17 1.13
C TYR A 110 8.11 11.66 0.98
N ALA A 111 8.48 12.26 -0.15
CA ALA A 111 9.79 12.84 -0.37
C ALA A 111 10.05 14.04 0.56
N GLU A 112 9.05 14.93 0.72
CA GLU A 112 9.11 16.04 1.67
C GLU A 112 9.31 15.55 3.11
N LEU A 113 8.52 14.56 3.55
CA LEU A 113 8.64 13.98 4.89
C LEU A 113 10.00 13.28 5.12
N ALA A 114 10.48 12.54 4.13
CA ALA A 114 11.79 11.87 4.20
C ALA A 114 12.95 12.87 4.25
N SER A 115 12.80 14.04 3.62
CA SER A 115 13.79 15.12 3.69
C SER A 115 13.80 15.84 5.04
N MET A 116 12.62 16.00 5.67
CA MET A 116 12.48 16.63 6.98
C MET A 116 12.94 15.73 8.14
N ILE A 117 12.70 14.41 8.02
CA ILE A 117 12.99 13.43 9.08
C ILE A 117 13.87 12.31 8.50
N PRO A 118 15.20 12.51 8.38
CA PRO A 118 16.11 11.58 7.69
C PRO A 118 16.49 10.37 8.56
N VAL A 119 15.49 9.67 9.08
CA VAL A 119 15.62 8.47 9.90
C VAL A 119 15.12 7.25 9.14
N ALA A 120 15.63 6.07 9.46
CA ALA A 120 15.09 4.83 8.90
C ALA A 120 13.65 4.63 9.39
N GLY A 121 12.68 4.82 8.50
CA GLY A 121 11.26 4.83 8.84
C GLY A 121 10.35 4.76 7.62
N SER A 122 9.05 4.65 7.88
CA SER A 122 7.98 4.66 6.88
C SER A 122 6.76 5.41 7.44
N ALA A 123 5.59 5.25 6.84
CA ALA A 123 4.34 5.92 7.20
C ALA A 123 4.05 5.95 8.70
N TYR A 124 4.33 4.84 9.40
CA TYR A 124 4.15 4.74 10.85
C TYR A 124 4.95 5.82 11.58
N THR A 125 6.25 5.93 11.30
CA THR A 125 7.15 6.93 11.91
C THR A 125 6.66 8.35 11.68
N TYR A 126 6.19 8.64 10.48
CA TYR A 126 5.69 9.98 10.13
C TYR A 126 4.37 10.32 10.80
N ALA A 127 3.51 9.33 11.08
CA ALA A 127 2.19 9.56 11.67
C ALA A 127 2.22 10.00 13.15
N TYR A 128 3.29 9.68 13.88
CA TYR A 128 3.46 10.09 15.29
C TYR A 128 4.66 11.00 15.54
N ALA A 129 5.38 11.42 14.50
CA ALA A 129 6.43 12.42 14.61
C ALA A 129 5.80 13.83 14.68
N THR A 130 6.23 14.64 15.64
CA THR A 130 5.84 16.04 15.80
C THR A 130 7.05 16.87 16.18
#